data_AF-A0A371QTG0-F1
#
_entry.id   AF-A0A371QTG0-F1
#
_cell.length_a   1.000
_cell.length_b   1.000
_cell.length_c   1.000
_cell.angle_alpha   90.00
_cell.angle_beta   90.00
_cell.angle_gamma   90.00
#
_symmetry.space_group_name_H-M   'P 1'
#
loop_
_entity.id
_entity.type
_entity.pdbx_description
1 polymer ?
#
loop_
_entity_poly.entity_id
_entity_poly.type
_entity_poly.pdbx_seq_one_letter_code
_entity_poly.pdbx_strand_id
1 'polypeptide(L)'
;MEIITTLLMIGIVLTFFYGVFWVMAKFFGATFYHPVEARQAQSDRLNRQEYLNRIATEEPDIYKEAISNCKKKHFRVTTENVIGEVNKIKKQRSSKPSSTQKLRESLLSIKKSLTNDKTSSKLDKLEKLQKLRENNVITDSEFEKLKKDII
;
A
#
# COMPACT_ATOMS: atom_id res chain seq x y z
N MET A 1 -7.12 45.89 -24.59
CA MET A 1 -7.54 44.51 -24.89
C MET A 1 -6.36 43.63 -25.31
N GLU A 2 -5.41 44.15 -26.08
CA GLU A 2 -4.27 43.36 -26.60
C GLU A 2 -3.42 42.68 -25.51
N ILE A 3 -3.14 43.35 -24.39
CA ILE A 3 -2.34 42.77 -23.29
C ILE A 3 -3.05 41.55 -22.66
N ILE A 4 -4.37 41.61 -22.51
CA ILE A 4 -5.17 40.53 -21.91
C ILE A 4 -5.16 39.31 -22.84
N THR A 5 -5.36 39.53 -24.14
CA THR A 5 -5.28 38.45 -25.15
C THR A 5 -3.89 37.82 -25.22
N THR A 6 -2.82 38.62 -25.12
CA THR A 6 -1.44 38.10 -25.11
C THR A 6 -1.16 37.26 -23.86
N LEU A 7 -1.59 37.71 -22.68
CA LEU A 7 -1.45 36.94 -21.43
C LEU A 7 -2.23 35.61 -21.48
N LEU A 8 -3.44 35.63 -22.07
CA LEU A 8 -4.27 34.44 -22.24
C LEU A 8 -3.61 33.41 -23.18
N MET A 9 -3.03 33.89 -24.28
CA MET A 9 -2.26 33.04 -25.20
C MET A 9 -1.02 32.43 -24.53
N ILE A 10 -0.27 33.21 -23.74
CA ILE A 10 0.88 32.70 -22.98
C ILE A 10 0.44 31.60 -22.00
N GLY A 11 -0.66 31.81 -21.26
CA GLY A 11 -1.19 30.83 -20.31
C GLY A 11 -1.59 29.50 -20.96
N ILE A 12 -2.25 29.56 -22.13
CA ILE A 12 -2.62 28.37 -22.90
C ILE A 12 -1.36 27.62 -23.36
N VAL A 13 -0.37 28.35 -23.89
CA VAL A 13 0.88 27.76 -24.38
C VAL A 13 1.65 27.07 -23.24
N LEU A 14 1.79 27.71 -22.08
CA LEU A 14 2.45 27.12 -20.92
C LEU A 14 1.76 25.84 -20.44
N THR A 15 0.42 25.85 -20.40
CA THR A 15 -0.38 24.68 -19.99
C THR A 15 -0.23 23.52 -20.97
N PHE A 16 -0.20 23.83 -22.27
CA PHE A 16 0.02 22.83 -23.32
C PHE A 16 1.40 22.17 -23.18
N PHE A 17 2.47 22.96 -23.05
CA PHE A 17 3.82 22.41 -22.87
C PHE A 17 3.95 21.59 -21.58
N TYR A 18 3.32 22.02 -20.49
CA TYR A 18 3.29 21.25 -19.24
C TYR A 18 2.64 19.88 -19.44
N GLY A 19 1.51 19.81 -20.13
CA GLY A 19 0.84 18.55 -20.44
C GLY A 19 1.69 17.61 -21.31
N VAL A 20 2.31 18.14 -22.37
CA VAL A 20 3.22 17.38 -23.23
C VAL A 20 4.41 16.84 -22.44
N PHE A 21 5.00 17.67 -21.58
CA PHE A 21 6.14 17.27 -20.75
C PHE A 21 5.76 16.17 -19.75
N TRP A 22 4.57 16.26 -19.13
CA TRP A 22 4.06 15.22 -18.25
C TRP A 22 3.85 13.88 -18.97
N VAL A 23 3.28 13.92 -20.17
CA VAL A 23 3.13 12.73 -21.02
C VAL A 23 4.51 12.16 -21.39
N MET A 24 5.45 13.00 -21.82
CA MET A 24 6.81 12.56 -22.15
C MET A 24 7.53 11.90 -20.96
N ALA A 25 7.47 12.52 -19.78
CA ALA A 25 8.03 11.95 -18.56
C ALA A 25 7.40 10.59 -18.24
N LYS A 26 6.07 10.48 -18.34
CA LYS A 26 5.33 9.25 -18.02
C LYS A 26 5.58 8.10 -19.00
N PHE A 27 5.59 8.38 -20.31
CA PHE A 27 5.69 7.34 -21.34
C PHE A 27 7.14 6.98 -21.68
N PHE A 28 8.04 7.96 -21.70
CA PHE A 28 9.43 7.73 -22.07
C PHE A 28 10.37 7.57 -20.87
N GLY A 29 9.94 7.95 -19.66
CA GLY A 29 10.82 7.99 -18.48
C GLY A 29 11.92 9.05 -18.62
N ALA A 30 11.67 10.10 -19.40
CA ALA A 30 12.60 11.19 -19.60
C ALA A 30 12.62 12.09 -18.37
N THR A 31 13.63 11.93 -17.52
CA THR A 31 13.98 12.86 -16.44
C THR A 31 14.96 13.91 -17.00
N PHE A 32 14.53 15.18 -17.01
CA PHE A 32 15.36 16.29 -17.43
C PHE A 32 16.18 16.77 -16.24
N TYR A 33 17.49 16.54 -16.27
CA TYR A 33 18.41 16.99 -15.22
C TYR A 33 19.03 18.32 -15.62
N HIS A 34 19.10 19.28 -14.70
CA HIS A 34 19.93 20.46 -14.91
C HIS A 34 21.41 20.04 -14.99
N PRO A 35 22.25 20.75 -15.76
CA PRO A 35 23.64 20.35 -15.99
C PRO A 35 24.50 20.27 -14.71
N VAL A 36 24.11 20.98 -13.64
CA VAL A 36 24.75 20.90 -12.31
C VAL A 36 24.49 19.53 -11.64
N GLU A 37 23.39 18.87 -11.95
CA GLU A 37 22.95 17.61 -11.34
C GLU A 37 23.38 16.36 -12.14
N ALA A 38 24.01 16.54 -13.31
CA ALA A 38 24.31 15.43 -14.23
C ALA A 38 25.24 14.36 -13.62
N ARG A 39 26.21 14.77 -12.79
CA ARG A 39 27.11 13.82 -12.09
C ARG A 39 26.36 13.01 -11.03
N GLN A 40 25.48 13.65 -10.27
CA GLN A 40 24.68 12.99 -9.24
C GLN A 40 23.64 12.06 -9.88
N ALA A 41 23.02 12.48 -10.98
CA ALA A 41 22.08 11.69 -11.77
C ALA A 41 22.70 10.38 -12.30
N GLN A 42 23.99 10.38 -12.65
CA GLN A 42 24.67 9.17 -13.09
C GLN A 42 24.92 8.18 -11.95
N SER A 43 25.35 8.67 -10.78
CA SER A 43 25.42 7.89 -9.54
C SER A 43 24.06 7.26 -9.21
N ASP A 44 23.01 8.07 -9.23
CA ASP A 44 21.66 7.62 -8.87
C ASP A 44 21.11 6.58 -9.84
N ARG A 45 21.42 6.70 -11.13
CA ARG A 45 21.08 5.69 -12.13
C ARG A 45 21.75 4.35 -11.85
N LEU A 46 23.04 4.36 -11.49
CA LEU A 46 23.76 3.14 -11.14
C LEU A 46 23.19 2.49 -9.88
N ASN A 47 22.94 3.28 -8.83
CA ASN A 47 22.34 2.79 -7.58
C ASN A 47 20.95 2.17 -7.80
N ARG A 48 20.12 2.79 -8.65
CA ARG A 48 18.81 2.25 -9.02
C ARG A 48 18.90 0.96 -9.82
N GLN A 49 19.89 0.86 -10.70
CA GLN A 49 20.14 -0.37 -11.48
C GLN A 49 20.58 -1.52 -10.56
N GLU A 50 21.49 -1.24 -9.63
CA GLU A 50 21.95 -2.22 -8.64
C GLU A 50 20.80 -2.70 -7.74
N TYR A 51 19.95 -1.77 -7.30
CA TYR A 51 18.73 -2.10 -6.56
C TYR A 51 17.82 -3.06 -7.32
N LEU A 52 17.55 -2.81 -8.61
CA LEU A 52 16.75 -3.72 -9.42
C LEU A 52 17.40 -5.09 -9.60
N ASN A 53 18.71 -5.14 -9.79
CA ASN A 53 19.44 -6.41 -9.92
C ASN A 53 19.33 -7.23 -8.62
N ARG A 54 19.40 -6.56 -7.46
CA ARG A 54 19.19 -7.19 -6.16
C ARG A 54 17.78 -7.76 -6.05
N ILE A 55 16.75 -6.97 -6.35
CA ILE A 55 15.35 -7.41 -6.32
C ILE A 55 15.11 -8.57 -7.30
N ALA A 56 15.69 -8.53 -8.50
CA ALA A 56 15.57 -9.61 -9.48
C ALA A 56 16.17 -10.94 -8.97
N THR A 57 17.16 -10.87 -8.09
CA THR A 57 17.83 -12.04 -7.51
C THR A 57 17.13 -12.53 -6.24
N GLU A 58 16.80 -11.62 -5.32
CA GLU A 58 16.21 -11.95 -4.01
C GLU A 58 14.71 -12.25 -4.10
N GLU A 59 13.97 -11.54 -4.96
CA GLU A 59 12.51 -11.60 -5.07
C GLU A 59 12.07 -11.65 -6.55
N PRO A 60 12.47 -12.70 -7.30
CA PRO A 60 12.27 -12.77 -8.76
C PRO A 60 10.79 -12.69 -9.17
N ASP A 61 9.87 -13.16 -8.31
CA ASP A 61 8.44 -13.10 -8.57
C ASP A 61 7.90 -11.66 -8.60
N ILE A 62 8.36 -10.82 -7.66
CA ILE A 62 7.97 -9.39 -7.61
C ILE A 62 8.53 -8.66 -8.83
N TYR A 63 9.77 -8.98 -9.22
CA TYR A 63 10.40 -8.37 -10.39
C TYR A 63 9.65 -8.70 -11.69
N LYS A 64 9.30 -9.98 -11.90
CA LYS A 64 8.51 -10.42 -13.07
C LYS A 64 7.12 -9.79 -13.09
N GLU A 65 6.46 -9.72 -11.92
CA GLU A 65 5.15 -9.06 -11.78
C GLU A 65 5.25 -7.56 -12.11
N ALA A 66 6.28 -6.87 -11.65
CA ALA A 66 6.53 -5.46 -11.95
C ALA A 66 6.71 -5.21 -13.46
N ILE A 67 7.53 -6.02 -14.15
CA ILE A 67 7.71 -5.91 -15.61
C ILE A 67 6.39 -6.14 -16.34
N SER A 68 5.65 -7.18 -15.94
CA SER A 68 4.32 -7.48 -16.51
C SER A 68 3.36 -6.31 -16.32
N ASN A 69 3.33 -5.69 -15.14
CA ASN A 69 2.50 -4.53 -14.84
C ASN A 69 2.89 -3.30 -15.64
N CYS A 70 4.19 -3.05 -15.86
CA CYS A 70 4.65 -2.00 -16.77
C CYS A 70 4.09 -2.22 -18.19
N LYS A 71 4.21 -3.44 -18.73
CA LYS A 71 3.69 -3.78 -20.06
C LYS A 71 2.16 -3.62 -20.15
N LYS A 72 1.42 -4.11 -19.15
CA LYS A 72 -0.05 -3.98 -19.08
C LYS A 72 -0.53 -2.53 -19.01
N LYS A 73 0.23 -1.66 -18.34
CA LYS A 73 -0.06 -0.22 -18.24
C LYS A 73 0.49 0.59 -19.42
N HIS A 74 1.03 -0.09 -20.43
CA HIS A 74 1.69 0.52 -21.59
C HIS A 74 2.84 1.48 -21.22
N PHE A 75 3.48 1.24 -20.08
CA PHE A 75 4.70 1.93 -19.70
C PHE A 75 5.90 1.28 -20.37
N ARG A 76 6.87 2.10 -20.79
CA ARG A 76 8.17 1.59 -21.21
C ARG A 76 8.83 0.90 -20.01
N VAL A 77 9.44 -0.26 -20.26
CA VAL A 77 10.16 -1.04 -19.24
C VAL A 77 11.51 -0.38 -18.95
N THR A 78 11.48 0.78 -18.29
CA THR A 78 12.66 1.50 -17.80
C THR A 78 12.89 1.19 -16.33
N THR A 79 14.12 1.37 -15.86
CA THR A 79 14.52 1.16 -14.46
C THR A 79 13.59 1.91 -13.49
N GLU A 80 13.25 3.17 -13.77
CA GLU A 80 12.36 3.97 -12.92
C GLU A 80 10.95 3.41 -12.84
N ASN A 81 10.37 3.01 -13.98
CA ASN A 81 9.01 2.47 -14.03
C ASN A 81 8.92 1.12 -13.32
N VAL A 82 9.93 0.26 -13.48
CA VAL A 82 9.98 -1.04 -12.81
C VAL A 82 10.12 -0.86 -11.30
N ILE A 83 11.01 0.03 -10.84
CA ILE A 83 11.13 0.35 -9.40
C ILE A 83 9.81 0.87 -8.83
N GLY A 84 9.13 1.76 -9.57
CA GLY A 84 7.84 2.30 -9.17
C GLY A 84 6.78 1.21 -8.98
N GLU A 85 6.73 0.21 -9.87
CA GLU A 85 5.80 -0.91 -9.73
C GLU A 85 6.22 -1.90 -8.64
N VAL A 86 7.52 -2.18 -8.47
CA VAL A 86 8.04 -2.99 -7.34
C VAL A 86 7.59 -2.40 -6.00
N ASN A 87 7.75 -1.09 -5.81
CA ASN A 87 7.35 -0.42 -4.58
C ASN A 87 5.85 -0.46 -4.33
N LYS A 88 5.03 -0.37 -5.39
CA LYS A 88 3.57 -0.53 -5.28
C LYS A 88 3.19 -1.94 -4.86
N ILE A 89 3.81 -2.96 -5.45
CA ILE A 89 3.55 -4.37 -5.12
C ILE A 89 3.95 -4.62 -3.66
N LYS A 90 5.14 -4.19 -3.23
CA LYS A 90 5.59 -4.31 -1.84
C LYS A 90 4.62 -3.63 -0.87
N LYS A 91 4.19 -2.41 -1.19
CA LYS A 91 3.21 -1.66 -0.39
C LYS A 91 1.86 -2.37 -0.31
N GLN A 92 1.35 -2.91 -1.42
CA GLN A 92 0.07 -3.64 -1.43
C GLN A 92 0.14 -4.95 -0.63
N ARG A 93 1.30 -5.62 -0.66
CA ARG A 93 1.54 -6.84 0.11
C ARG A 93 1.70 -6.54 1.61
N SER A 94 2.30 -5.41 1.98
CA SER A 94 2.42 -4.99 3.38
C SER A 94 1.16 -4.31 3.95
N SER A 95 0.34 -3.66 3.11
CA SER A 95 -0.84 -2.90 3.53
C SER A 95 -2.13 -3.72 3.60
N LYS A 96 -2.12 -5.00 3.20
CA LYS A 96 -3.24 -5.88 3.56
C LYS A 96 -3.12 -6.16 5.05
N PRO A 97 -4.09 -5.75 5.89
CA PRO A 97 -4.16 -6.28 7.24
C PRO A 97 -4.25 -7.79 7.04
N SER A 98 -3.37 -8.56 7.68
CA SER A 98 -3.44 -10.01 7.57
C SER A 98 -4.87 -10.42 7.90
N SER A 99 -5.39 -11.45 7.22
CA SER A 99 -6.72 -12.00 7.53
C SER A 99 -6.88 -12.23 9.04
N THR A 100 -5.78 -12.58 9.71
CA THR A 100 -5.67 -12.72 11.17
C THR A 100 -5.91 -11.43 11.95
N GLN A 101 -5.48 -10.26 11.46
CA GLN A 101 -5.72 -8.97 12.13
C GLN A 101 -7.19 -8.53 12.01
N LYS A 102 -7.81 -8.68 10.84
CA LYS A 102 -9.25 -8.42 10.66
C LYS A 102 -10.13 -9.37 11.47
N LEU A 103 -9.74 -10.64 11.54
CA LEU A 103 -10.37 -11.63 12.42
C LEU A 103 -10.24 -11.21 13.89
N ARG A 104 -9.06 -10.79 14.33
CA ARG A 104 -8.82 -10.37 15.71
C ARG A 104 -9.63 -9.13 16.10
N GLU A 105 -9.73 -8.13 15.22
CA GLU A 105 -10.56 -6.94 15.44
C GLU A 105 -12.05 -7.28 15.49
N SER A 106 -12.51 -8.18 14.61
CA SER A 106 -13.89 -8.66 14.60
C SER A 106 -14.20 -9.47 15.87
N LEU A 107 -13.30 -10.34 16.31
CA LEU A 107 -13.42 -11.12 17.54
C LEU A 107 -13.37 -10.23 18.80
N LEU A 108 -12.55 -9.19 18.82
CA LEU A 108 -12.53 -8.19 19.90
C LEU A 108 -13.83 -7.39 19.96
N SER A 109 -14.43 -7.07 18.81
CA SER A 109 -15.74 -6.39 18.76
C SER A 109 -16.87 -7.29 19.30
N ILE A 110 -16.84 -8.58 18.98
CA ILE A 110 -17.77 -9.59 19.50
C ILE A 110 -17.59 -9.75 21.01
N LYS A 111 -16.34 -9.86 21.49
CA LYS A 111 -16.01 -9.90 22.93
C LYS A 111 -16.58 -8.70 23.69
N LYS A 112 -16.46 -7.50 23.13
CA LYS A 112 -16.94 -6.25 23.75
C LYS A 112 -18.47 -6.14 23.74
N SER A 113 -19.13 -6.72 22.74
CA SER A 113 -20.59 -6.84 22.68
C SER A 113 -21.12 -7.80 23.75
N LEU A 114 -20.45 -8.93 23.99
CA LEU A 114 -20.85 -9.96 24.96
C LEU A 114 -20.73 -9.51 26.42
N THR A 115 -19.67 -8.78 26.77
CA THR A 115 -19.47 -8.31 28.15
C THR A 115 -20.37 -7.13 28.52
N ASN A 116 -20.68 -6.24 27.56
CA ASN A 116 -21.48 -5.03 27.80
C ASN A 116 -22.99 -5.22 27.70
N ASP A 117 -23.48 -6.40 27.32
CA ASP A 117 -24.92 -6.65 27.20
C ASP A 117 -25.55 -6.71 28.61
N LYS A 118 -26.23 -5.64 29.02
CA LYS A 118 -26.80 -5.46 30.37
C LYS A 118 -28.05 -6.30 30.64
N THR A 119 -28.63 -6.92 29.61
CA THR A 119 -29.89 -7.67 29.63
C THR A 119 -29.70 -9.19 29.72
N SER A 120 -28.48 -9.69 29.53
CA SER A 120 -28.16 -11.12 29.55
C SER A 120 -27.89 -11.62 30.97
N SER A 121 -28.52 -12.74 31.35
CA SER A 121 -28.31 -13.36 32.67
C SER A 121 -26.86 -13.85 32.82
N LYS A 122 -26.36 -13.93 34.06
CA LYS A 122 -24.99 -14.44 34.35
C LYS A 122 -24.75 -15.83 33.73
N LEU A 123 -25.77 -16.67 33.73
CA LEU A 123 -25.74 -18.02 33.14
C LEU A 123 -25.53 -17.97 31.62
N ASP A 124 -26.27 -17.11 30.91
CA ASP A 124 -26.13 -16.97 29.45
C ASP A 124 -24.75 -16.46 29.04
N LYS A 125 -24.16 -15.56 29.86
CA LYS A 125 -22.81 -15.04 29.61
C LYS A 125 -21.76 -16.13 29.76
N LEU A 126 -21.90 -16.99 30.77
CA LEU A 126 -20.99 -18.12 31.00
C LEU A 126 -21.12 -19.19 29.91
N GLU A 127 -22.34 -19.51 29.47
CA GLU A 127 -22.57 -20.49 28.40
C GLU A 127 -21.96 -20.02 27.07
N LYS A 128 -22.12 -18.74 26.74
CA LYS A 128 -21.50 -18.16 25.53
C LYS A 128 -19.97 -18.10 25.65
N LEU A 129 -19.44 -17.80 26.83
CA LEU A 129 -17.99 -17.82 27.08
C LEU A 129 -17.42 -19.24 26.88
N GLN A 130 -18.15 -20.26 27.34
CA GLN A 130 -17.77 -21.66 27.18
C GLN A 130 -17.77 -22.08 25.70
N LYS A 131 -18.80 -21.71 24.94
CA LYS A 131 -18.85 -21.94 23.48
C LYS A 131 -17.68 -21.29 22.73
N LEU A 132 -17.19 -20.13 23.19
CA LEU A 132 -16.01 -19.49 22.59
C LEU A 132 -14.71 -20.25 22.90
N ARG A 133 -14.59 -20.85 24.09
CA ARG A 133 -13.47 -21.72 24.45
C ARG A 133 -13.49 -23.00 23.62
N GLU A 134 -14.66 -23.65 23.52
CA GLU A 134 -14.83 -24.90 22.75
C GLU A 134 -14.52 -24.72 21.25
N ASN A 135 -14.82 -23.55 20.70
CA ASN A 135 -14.47 -23.19 19.32
C ASN A 135 -13.02 -22.67 19.15
N ASN A 136 -12.16 -22.80 20.16
CA ASN A 136 -10.77 -22.31 20.17
C ASN A 136 -10.61 -20.81 19.84
N VAL A 137 -11.62 -20.00 20.14
CA VAL A 137 -11.61 -18.54 19.87
C VAL A 137 -10.86 -17.79 20.97
N ILE A 138 -10.87 -18.32 22.20
CA ILE A 138 -10.16 -17.80 23.36
C ILE A 138 -9.34 -18.93 23.99
N THR A 139 -8.19 -18.58 24.56
CA THR A 139 -7.35 -19.56 25.28
C THR A 139 -7.95 -19.89 26.65
N ASP A 140 -7.61 -21.04 27.22
CA ASP A 140 -8.04 -21.42 28.58
C ASP A 140 -7.65 -20.37 29.63
N SER A 141 -6.50 -19.70 29.44
CA SER A 141 -6.04 -18.63 30.32
C SER A 141 -6.92 -17.37 30.26
N GLU A 142 -7.49 -17.07 29.09
CA GLU A 142 -8.39 -15.94 28.87
C GLU A 142 -9.82 -16.26 29.33
N PHE A 143 -10.24 -17.52 29.17
CA PHE A 143 -11.51 -18.02 29.69
C PHE A 143 -11.59 -17.88 31.21
N GLU A 144 -10.56 -18.32 31.94
CA GLU A 144 -10.55 -18.24 33.41
C GLU A 144 -10.54 -16.79 33.94
N LYS A 145 -9.88 -15.87 33.22
CA LYS A 145 -9.93 -14.44 33.56
C LYS A 145 -11.33 -13.86 33.37
N LEU A 146 -11.94 -14.13 32.21
CA LEU A 146 -13.26 -13.58 31.87
C LEU A 146 -14.38 -14.21 32.70
N LYS A 147 -14.24 -15.48 33.10
CA LYS A 147 -15.16 -16.14 34.03
C LYS A 147 -15.17 -15.46 35.40
N LYS A 148 -14.00 -15.04 35.91
CA LYS A 148 -13.88 -14.29 37.16
C LYS A 148 -14.50 -12.90 37.09
N ASP A 149 -14.49 -12.26 35.93
CA ASP A 149 -15.13 -10.94 35.74
C ASP A 149 -16.67 -11.01 35.69
N ILE A 150 -17.25 -12.20 35.45
CA ILE A 150 -18.71 -12.42 35.33
C ILE A 150 -19.34 -12.88 36.67
N ILE A 151 -18.60 -13.65 37.48
CA ILE A 151 -19.06 -14.22 38.76
C ILE A 151 -19.03 -13.15 39.84
#